data_AF-A0A1H2B0F7-F1
#
_entry.id   AF-A0A1H2B0F7-F1
#
_cell.length_a   1.000
_cell.length_b   1.000
_cell.length_c   1.000
_cell.angle_alpha   90.00
_cell.angle_beta   90.00
_cell.angle_gamma   90.00
#
_symmetry.space_group_name_H-M   'P 1'
#
loop_
_entity.id
_entity.type
_entity.pdbx_description
1 polymer ?
#
loop_
_entity_poly.entity_id
_entity_poly.type
_entity_poly.pdbx_seq_one_letter_code
_entity_poly.pdbx_strand_id
1 'polypeptide(L)'
;MERGGRMFKKLIVTSLAILLTVPAIVLSQAVPVSANSVYASEGDVLARYQAVAEKFAPDIHQEVRQKGTSKPGYLNFTYGYDISADFITNVNYDGDWKANNNWDRLGDFRTTLQSYVYYDVKETETHYFISYWNYYARDDSDIHQDRHENDMEGMFLLVRKGAENLGFGQPVFASLKQHGTYYQYHIQGVSSGFTNGNDNFDGTITMRDGTHPEVFASSNGNVLEISTTRFGHNLSPWSPNKGFGGIKYQVGSTAAIPDRTTVMNAYNAGTYTPVSYQAVPLTPLWDRRTEYGDPYLFDSFGVFNGGDGMDDSANAPWGSGYKDHDSPTGQVFFDPANLVDYMLNNLGTYSYTYVKRDGMGNDLPGVYLYEHPNRQGRMLHTTQNIGDLRNSLVGNDSITSVSIIGSQYNATLYADLSFQGAGQAFAEGLTNISNGPMDDKATSVMVN
;
A
#
# COMPACT_ATOMS: atom_id res chain seq x y z
N MET A 1 88.80 -15.61 -6.54
CA MET A 1 87.98 -14.86 -7.51
C MET A 1 86.53 -15.11 -7.19
N GLU A 2 85.90 -14.01 -6.81
CA GLU A 2 84.49 -13.65 -6.61
C GLU A 2 83.36 -14.69 -6.49
N ARG A 3 82.57 -14.42 -5.44
CA ARG A 3 81.33 -15.04 -4.99
C ARG A 3 80.19 -14.73 -5.96
N GLY A 4 79.37 -15.73 -6.28
CA GLY A 4 78.06 -15.56 -6.93
C GLY A 4 76.99 -16.34 -6.16
N GLY A 5 76.43 -15.73 -5.12
CA GLY A 5 75.32 -16.29 -4.34
C GLY A 5 74.00 -16.21 -5.08
N ARG A 6 73.27 -17.33 -5.16
CA ARG A 6 71.87 -17.36 -5.60
C ARG A 6 70.98 -16.83 -4.48
N MET A 7 70.47 -15.61 -4.65
CA MET A 7 69.38 -15.05 -3.85
C MET A 7 68.05 -15.71 -4.25
N PHE A 8 67.44 -16.43 -3.30
CA PHE A 8 66.01 -16.73 -3.32
C PHE A 8 65.23 -15.45 -3.00
N LYS A 9 64.50 -14.90 -3.98
CA LYS A 9 63.49 -13.87 -3.71
C LYS A 9 62.28 -14.55 -3.04
N LYS A 10 62.15 -14.39 -1.71
CA LYS A 10 60.90 -14.60 -0.99
C LYS A 10 59.91 -13.52 -1.43
N LEU A 11 58.84 -13.93 -2.11
CA LEU A 11 57.67 -13.08 -2.33
C LEU A 11 56.93 -12.98 -0.98
N ILE A 12 57.03 -11.83 -0.31
CA ILE A 12 56.18 -11.52 0.83
C ILE A 12 54.84 -11.10 0.26
N VAL A 13 53.84 -11.98 0.33
CA VAL A 13 52.44 -11.61 0.13
C VAL A 13 51.98 -11.00 1.44
N THR A 14 51.96 -9.67 1.51
CA THR A 14 51.31 -8.94 2.59
C THR A 14 49.81 -9.03 2.35
N SER A 15 49.15 -10.01 2.97
CA SER A 15 47.69 -10.06 3.04
C SER A 15 47.20 -8.89 3.88
N LEU A 16 46.72 -7.84 3.20
CA LEU A 16 46.00 -6.75 3.83
C LEU A 16 44.60 -7.26 4.16
N ALA A 17 44.41 -7.79 5.38
CA ALA A 17 43.10 -8.10 5.90
C ALA A 17 42.37 -6.76 6.16
N ILE A 18 41.51 -6.37 5.22
CA ILE A 18 40.53 -5.31 5.47
C ILE A 18 39.55 -5.89 6.49
N LEU A 19 39.69 -5.46 7.75
CA LEU A 19 38.68 -5.65 8.78
C LEU A 19 37.44 -4.85 8.35
N LEU A 20 36.54 -5.49 7.61
CA LEU A 20 35.16 -5.02 7.48
C LEU A 20 34.51 -5.21 8.84
N THR A 21 34.46 -4.14 9.63
CA THR A 21 33.56 -4.05 10.78
C THR A 21 32.14 -4.04 10.24
N VAL A 22 31.56 -5.22 10.05
CA VAL A 22 30.11 -5.38 9.90
C VAL A 22 29.51 -4.89 11.21
N PRO A 23 28.64 -3.86 11.22
CA PRO A 23 27.92 -3.52 12.43
C PRO A 23 27.14 -4.76 12.83
N ALA A 24 27.33 -5.22 14.07
CA ALA A 24 26.52 -6.28 14.63
C ALA A 24 25.05 -5.83 14.54
N ILE A 25 24.31 -6.42 13.60
CA ILE A 25 22.87 -6.30 13.56
C ILE A 25 22.39 -6.94 14.85
N VAL A 26 21.98 -6.12 15.82
CA VAL A 26 21.14 -6.58 16.91
C VAL A 26 19.76 -6.82 16.28
N LEU A 27 19.62 -7.94 15.58
CA LEU A 27 18.31 -8.51 15.32
C LEU A 27 17.80 -8.90 16.71
N SER A 28 16.95 -8.05 17.29
CA SER A 28 16.14 -8.49 18.42
C SER A 28 15.42 -9.75 17.93
N GLN A 29 15.67 -10.87 18.60
CA GLN A 29 14.92 -12.07 18.32
C GLN A 29 13.46 -11.72 18.58
N ALA A 30 12.67 -11.65 17.52
CA ALA A 30 11.23 -11.49 17.63
C ALA A 30 10.71 -12.73 18.38
N VAL A 31 10.51 -12.56 19.69
CA VAL A 31 9.80 -13.54 20.50
C VAL A 31 8.40 -13.63 19.91
N PRO A 32 7.85 -14.83 19.65
CA PRO A 32 6.49 -14.96 19.19
C PRO A 32 5.57 -14.36 20.24
N VAL A 33 5.01 -13.22 19.92
CA VAL A 33 4.21 -12.46 20.87
C VAL A 33 2.78 -12.94 20.75
N SER A 34 2.21 -13.41 21.87
CA SER A 34 0.79 -13.76 21.92
C SER A 34 -0.06 -12.55 21.51
N ALA A 35 -1.27 -12.78 21.02
CA ALA A 35 -2.23 -11.72 20.69
C ALA A 35 -2.54 -10.77 21.88
N ASN A 36 -2.05 -11.07 23.09
CA ASN A 36 -2.23 -10.29 24.31
C ASN A 36 -0.97 -9.56 24.80
N SER A 37 0.05 -9.34 23.96
CA SER A 37 1.10 -8.41 24.39
C SER A 37 0.58 -6.98 24.45
N VAL A 38 0.64 -6.43 25.64
CA VAL A 38 0.61 -4.99 25.83
C VAL A 38 1.87 -4.42 25.18
N TYR A 39 1.71 -3.68 24.09
CA TYR A 39 2.79 -2.87 23.52
C TYR A 39 3.26 -1.87 24.58
N ALA A 40 4.57 -1.75 24.78
CA ALA A 40 5.11 -0.89 25.83
C ALA A 40 4.99 0.62 25.48
N SER A 41 4.92 0.95 24.19
CA SER A 41 4.71 2.31 23.68
C SER A 41 4.14 2.32 22.26
N GLU A 42 3.65 3.49 21.81
CA GLU A 42 3.32 3.76 20.40
C GLU A 42 4.50 3.48 19.46
N GLY A 43 5.72 3.81 19.87
CA GLY A 43 6.93 3.53 19.10
C GLY A 43 7.13 2.04 18.84
N ASP A 44 6.81 1.18 19.82
CA ASP A 44 6.92 -0.28 19.67
C ASP A 44 5.88 -0.83 18.69
N VAL A 45 4.67 -0.25 18.68
CA VAL A 45 3.61 -0.57 17.72
C VAL A 45 4.06 -0.24 16.30
N LEU A 46 4.54 0.99 16.08
CA LEU A 46 5.00 1.45 14.78
C LEU A 46 6.19 0.60 14.29
N ALA A 47 7.14 0.31 15.16
CA ALA A 47 8.30 -0.53 14.84
C ALA A 47 7.88 -1.96 14.44
N ARG A 48 6.88 -2.56 15.11
CA ARG A 48 6.37 -3.88 14.74
C ARG A 48 5.73 -3.87 13.36
N TYR A 49 4.87 -2.90 13.07
CA TYR A 49 4.19 -2.86 11.77
C TYR A 49 5.13 -2.52 10.62
N GLN A 50 6.15 -1.69 10.88
CA GLN A 50 7.25 -1.51 9.94
C GLN A 50 7.98 -2.83 9.70
N ALA A 51 8.34 -3.58 10.75
CA ALA A 51 9.02 -4.87 10.59
C ALA A 51 8.17 -5.91 9.85
N VAL A 52 6.85 -5.93 10.08
CA VAL A 52 5.91 -6.78 9.32
C VAL A 52 5.89 -6.37 7.85
N ALA A 53 5.76 -5.07 7.55
CA ALA A 53 5.76 -4.56 6.19
C ALA A 53 7.09 -4.85 5.47
N GLU A 54 8.24 -4.60 6.11
CA GLU A 54 9.55 -4.89 5.51
C GLU A 54 9.76 -6.39 5.28
N LYS A 55 9.28 -7.24 6.20
CA LYS A 55 9.42 -8.71 6.08
C LYS A 55 8.69 -9.27 4.86
N PHE A 56 7.53 -8.70 4.52
CA PHE A 56 6.67 -9.20 3.44
C PHE A 56 6.61 -8.26 2.23
N ALA A 57 7.55 -7.32 2.13
CA ALA A 57 7.55 -6.30 1.09
C ALA A 57 7.75 -6.92 -0.30
N PRO A 58 7.10 -6.42 -1.36
CA PRO A 58 7.23 -7.00 -2.69
C PRO A 58 8.59 -6.73 -3.33
N ASP A 59 9.01 -7.66 -4.19
CA ASP A 59 10.01 -7.43 -5.22
C ASP A 59 9.27 -6.98 -6.49
N ILE A 60 9.41 -5.71 -6.88
CA ILE A 60 8.63 -5.12 -7.98
C ILE A 60 9.51 -4.99 -9.24
N HIS A 61 9.11 -5.69 -10.30
CA HIS A 61 9.71 -5.63 -11.62
C HIS A 61 8.99 -4.58 -12.46
N GLN A 62 9.49 -3.35 -12.41
CA GLN A 62 8.97 -2.21 -13.14
C GLN A 62 9.50 -2.22 -14.58
N GLU A 63 8.62 -2.40 -15.54
CA GLU A 63 8.91 -2.11 -16.95
C GLU A 63 8.99 -0.59 -17.14
N VAL A 64 10.00 -0.12 -17.88
CA VAL A 64 10.14 1.30 -18.24
C VAL A 64 9.94 1.50 -19.73
N ARG A 65 9.59 2.71 -20.16
CA ARG A 65 9.39 3.03 -21.56
C ARG A 65 10.24 4.20 -22.02
N GLN A 66 10.85 4.05 -23.19
CA GLN A 66 11.70 5.07 -23.81
C GLN A 66 11.07 5.63 -25.09
N LYS A 67 11.23 6.95 -25.29
CA LYS A 67 11.07 7.63 -26.58
C LYS A 67 11.73 6.88 -27.75
N GLY A 68 11.03 6.77 -28.87
CA GLY A 68 11.64 6.34 -30.13
C GLY A 68 11.72 4.83 -30.35
N THR A 69 11.22 4.02 -29.43
CA THR A 69 11.45 2.56 -29.46
C THR A 69 10.25 1.81 -30.04
N SER A 70 10.50 0.93 -31.01
CA SER A 70 9.53 -0.04 -31.49
C SER A 70 9.65 -1.35 -30.72
N LYS A 71 8.61 -1.69 -29.94
CA LYS A 71 8.45 -2.96 -29.26
C LYS A 71 7.04 -3.51 -29.53
N PRO A 72 6.82 -4.84 -29.53
CA PRO A 72 5.49 -5.41 -29.70
C PRO A 72 4.48 -4.81 -28.71
N GLY A 73 3.34 -4.33 -29.20
CA GLY A 73 2.31 -3.68 -28.38
C GLY A 73 2.48 -2.17 -28.25
N TYR A 74 3.65 -1.58 -28.52
CA TYR A 74 3.75 -0.12 -28.66
C TYR A 74 3.19 0.27 -30.02
N LEU A 75 2.16 1.12 -30.08
CA LEU A 75 1.53 1.49 -31.36
C LEU A 75 2.05 2.85 -31.88
N ASN A 76 2.56 3.69 -30.99
CA ASN A 76 3.22 4.94 -31.32
C ASN A 76 4.66 4.97 -30.82
N PHE A 77 5.59 4.98 -31.77
CA PHE A 77 7.02 4.94 -31.52
C PHE A 77 7.66 6.34 -31.56
N THR A 78 6.92 7.38 -31.95
CA THR A 78 7.43 8.76 -32.01
C THR A 78 7.12 9.55 -30.75
N TYR A 79 6.16 9.09 -29.95
CA TYR A 79 5.86 9.71 -28.65
C TYR A 79 7.05 9.64 -27.70
N GLY A 80 7.27 10.74 -26.99
CA GLY A 80 8.46 11.01 -26.21
C GLY A 80 8.35 10.57 -24.76
N TYR A 81 8.22 9.26 -24.49
CA TYR A 81 8.20 8.76 -23.12
C TYR A 81 9.51 9.09 -22.38
N ASP A 82 9.35 9.65 -21.18
CA ASP A 82 10.43 9.86 -20.23
C ASP A 82 10.47 8.68 -19.27
N ILE A 83 11.57 7.92 -19.30
CA ILE A 83 11.73 6.72 -18.47
C ILE A 83 11.59 7.03 -16.97
N SER A 84 11.84 8.28 -16.59
CA SER A 84 11.78 8.71 -15.19
C SER A 84 10.34 8.81 -14.68
N ALA A 85 9.35 8.85 -15.58
CA ALA A 85 7.93 8.80 -15.22
C ALA A 85 7.53 7.40 -14.71
N ASP A 86 8.19 6.34 -15.17
CA ASP A 86 8.00 4.98 -14.67
C ASP A 86 8.77 4.72 -13.35
N PHE A 87 9.41 5.73 -12.74
CA PHE A 87 10.15 5.53 -11.49
C PHE A 87 9.20 5.66 -10.30
N ILE A 88 9.20 4.62 -9.46
CA ILE A 88 8.48 4.66 -8.19
C ILE A 88 9.17 5.68 -7.28
N THR A 89 8.40 6.62 -6.74
CA THR A 89 8.89 7.70 -5.86
C THR A 89 7.86 8.03 -4.78
N ASN A 90 8.18 8.95 -3.86
CA ASN A 90 7.21 9.54 -2.95
C ASN A 90 6.40 10.67 -3.63
N VAL A 91 5.18 10.93 -3.15
CA VAL A 91 4.31 11.99 -3.68
C VAL A 91 4.95 13.37 -3.60
N ASN A 92 5.63 13.67 -2.50
CA ASN A 92 6.26 14.95 -2.23
C ASN A 92 7.75 14.97 -2.63
N TYR A 93 8.10 14.31 -3.74
CA TYR A 93 9.49 14.13 -4.17
C TYR A 93 10.20 15.46 -4.46
N ASP A 94 9.44 16.51 -4.78
CA ASP A 94 9.94 17.85 -5.08
C ASP A 94 9.97 18.78 -3.85
N GLY A 95 9.55 18.27 -2.69
CA GLY A 95 9.59 18.94 -1.40
C GLY A 95 8.28 19.63 -0.99
N ASP A 96 7.22 19.56 -1.79
CA ASP A 96 5.90 20.09 -1.44
C ASP A 96 4.78 19.03 -1.54
N TRP A 97 3.56 19.39 -1.15
CA TRP A 97 2.39 18.48 -1.17
C TRP A 97 1.37 18.90 -2.22
N LYS A 98 1.80 19.63 -3.25
CA LYS A 98 0.95 20.14 -4.31
C LYS A 98 0.88 19.11 -5.43
N ALA A 99 -0.15 18.28 -5.43
CA ALA A 99 -0.19 17.16 -6.37
C ALA A 99 -0.39 17.56 -7.84
N ASN A 100 -0.87 18.78 -8.11
CA ASN A 100 -1.18 19.27 -9.45
C ASN A 100 0.00 19.99 -10.14
N ASN A 101 1.22 19.80 -9.63
CA ASN A 101 2.45 20.21 -10.31
C ASN A 101 3.47 19.05 -10.44
N ASN A 102 3.17 17.85 -9.94
CA ASN A 102 4.05 16.69 -9.96
C ASN A 102 4.43 16.25 -11.37
N TRP A 103 3.59 16.46 -12.38
CA TRP A 103 3.94 16.17 -13.77
C TRP A 103 5.00 17.13 -14.28
N ASP A 104 4.78 18.44 -14.08
CA ASP A 104 5.67 19.51 -14.51
C ASP A 104 7.03 19.45 -13.81
N ARG A 105 7.02 19.14 -12.50
CA ARG A 105 8.21 19.15 -11.64
C ARG A 105 9.10 17.95 -11.87
N LEU A 106 8.57 16.83 -12.38
CA LEU A 106 9.30 15.58 -12.57
C LEU A 106 10.63 15.80 -13.30
N GLY A 107 10.62 16.71 -14.28
CA GLY A 107 11.78 16.98 -15.10
C GLY A 107 13.00 17.53 -14.36
N ASP A 108 12.76 18.34 -13.33
CA ASP A 108 13.80 18.99 -12.54
C ASP A 108 14.40 18.05 -11.49
N PHE A 109 13.63 17.04 -11.06
CA PHE A 109 14.00 16.14 -9.97
C PHE A 109 14.46 14.76 -10.42
N ARG A 110 14.61 14.49 -11.73
CA ARG A 110 15.04 13.18 -12.29
C ARG A 110 16.32 12.59 -11.69
N THR A 111 17.17 13.41 -11.07
CA THR A 111 18.42 12.98 -10.43
C THR A 111 18.33 12.82 -8.91
N THR A 112 17.16 13.05 -8.34
CA THR A 112 16.87 13.00 -6.90
C THR A 112 15.58 12.22 -6.58
N LEU A 113 14.98 11.53 -7.57
CA LEU A 113 13.82 10.64 -7.39
C LEU A 113 14.23 9.39 -6.60
N GLN A 114 14.17 9.49 -5.28
CA GLN A 114 14.40 8.38 -4.37
C GLN A 114 13.22 7.41 -4.41
N SER A 115 13.51 6.12 -4.41
CA SER A 115 12.48 5.09 -4.52
C SER A 115 11.84 4.75 -3.18
N TYR A 116 10.54 5.01 -3.09
CA TYR A 116 9.72 4.76 -1.91
C TYR A 116 8.48 3.95 -2.27
N VAL A 117 8.14 2.96 -1.45
CA VAL A 117 6.87 2.24 -1.58
C VAL A 117 6.08 2.50 -0.31
N TYR A 118 4.86 3.01 -0.45
CA TYR A 118 4.00 3.26 0.69
C TYR A 118 3.41 1.94 1.20
N TYR A 119 3.31 1.76 2.51
CA TYR A 119 2.63 0.62 3.09
C TYR A 119 1.55 1.04 4.10
N ASP A 120 0.54 0.19 4.24
CA ASP A 120 -0.33 0.18 5.41
C ASP A 120 -0.52 -1.25 5.89
N VAL A 121 -0.55 -1.42 7.21
CA VAL A 121 -0.80 -2.72 7.86
C VAL A 121 -2.08 -2.61 8.65
N LYS A 122 -3.05 -3.48 8.39
CA LYS A 122 -4.16 -3.76 9.29
C LYS A 122 -3.89 -5.09 9.99
N GLU A 123 -4.30 -5.21 11.24
CA GLU A 123 -4.16 -6.45 12.01
C GLU A 123 -5.51 -6.84 12.58
N THR A 124 -5.93 -8.10 12.35
CA THR A 124 -6.99 -8.77 13.11
C THR A 124 -6.39 -9.78 14.07
N GLU A 125 -7.22 -10.39 14.92
CA GLU A 125 -6.75 -11.41 15.87
C GLU A 125 -6.00 -12.57 15.19
N THR A 126 -6.28 -12.85 13.91
CA THR A 126 -5.76 -14.01 13.18
C THR A 126 -4.85 -13.66 11.99
N HIS A 127 -4.92 -12.44 11.45
CA HIS A 127 -4.21 -12.08 10.22
C HIS A 127 -3.62 -10.67 10.24
N TYR A 128 -2.55 -10.46 9.47
CA TYR A 128 -2.15 -9.15 8.98
C TYR A 128 -2.65 -8.96 7.55
N PHE A 129 -3.12 -7.75 7.23
CA PHE A 129 -3.48 -7.28 5.90
C PHE A 129 -2.51 -6.17 5.56
N ILE A 130 -1.61 -6.43 4.62
CA ILE A 130 -0.53 -5.50 4.31
C ILE A 130 -0.74 -5.01 2.90
N SER A 131 -0.95 -3.71 2.72
CA SER A 131 -1.03 -3.09 1.41
C SER A 131 0.28 -2.36 1.08
N TYR A 132 0.67 -2.41 -0.19
CA TYR A 132 1.83 -1.69 -0.72
C TYR A 132 1.40 -0.89 -1.94
N TRP A 133 1.80 0.38 -2.00
CA TRP A 133 1.37 1.34 -3.01
C TRP A 133 2.57 2.02 -3.64
N ASN A 134 2.68 1.85 -4.95
CA ASN A 134 3.67 2.46 -5.83
C ASN A 134 3.08 3.77 -6.31
N TYR A 135 3.79 4.87 -6.05
CA TYR A 135 3.41 6.17 -6.59
C TYR A 135 4.31 6.54 -7.77
N TYR A 136 3.68 7.05 -8.83
CA TYR A 136 4.34 7.63 -9.99
C TYR A 136 3.90 9.09 -10.12
N ALA A 137 4.82 9.96 -10.52
CA ALA A 137 4.50 11.38 -10.72
C ALA A 137 3.46 11.59 -11.83
N ARG A 138 3.33 10.63 -12.75
CA ARG A 138 2.35 10.62 -13.83
C ARG A 138 2.19 9.24 -14.46
N ASP A 139 1.00 8.95 -14.98
CA ASP A 139 0.79 7.96 -16.03
C ASP A 139 0.73 8.71 -17.37
N ASP A 140 1.74 8.50 -18.21
CA ASP A 140 1.90 9.17 -19.50
C ASP A 140 1.41 8.26 -20.62
N SER A 141 0.70 8.82 -21.59
CA SER A 141 0.22 8.10 -22.76
C SER A 141 0.19 9.07 -23.92
N ASP A 142 0.10 8.56 -25.15
CA ASP A 142 0.07 9.39 -26.34
C ASP A 142 -1.35 9.79 -26.77
N ILE A 143 -2.38 9.30 -26.07
CA ILE A 143 -3.74 9.87 -26.07
C ILE A 143 -4.01 10.60 -24.75
N HIS A 144 -4.96 11.54 -24.76
CA HIS A 144 -5.28 12.35 -23.60
C HIS A 144 -6.05 11.56 -22.53
N GLN A 145 -6.94 10.67 -22.95
CA GLN A 145 -7.83 9.89 -22.06
C GLN A 145 -7.11 8.86 -21.19
N ASP A 146 -5.86 8.54 -21.52
CA ASP A 146 -5.06 7.48 -20.90
C ASP A 146 -3.80 8.07 -20.26
N ARG A 147 -3.74 9.40 -20.10
CA ARG A 147 -2.65 10.07 -19.41
C ARG A 147 -3.22 10.93 -18.29
N HIS A 148 -2.57 10.96 -17.14
CA HIS A 148 -2.93 11.82 -16.03
C HIS A 148 -1.74 12.04 -15.09
N GLU A 149 -1.77 13.19 -14.42
CA GLU A 149 -0.87 13.51 -13.33
C GLU A 149 -1.18 12.70 -12.08
N ASN A 150 -0.10 12.32 -11.38
CA ASN A 150 -0.12 11.34 -10.32
C ASN A 150 -0.57 9.97 -10.82
N ASP A 151 -0.05 8.93 -10.21
CA ASP A 151 -0.65 7.62 -10.29
C ASP A 151 -0.30 6.82 -9.04
N MET A 152 -1.23 5.98 -8.59
CA MET A 152 -1.01 5.13 -7.44
C MET A 152 -1.63 3.76 -7.66
N GLU A 153 -0.73 2.80 -7.82
CA GLU A 153 -1.05 1.40 -8.04
C GLU A 153 -0.52 0.55 -6.89
N GLY A 154 -1.21 -0.55 -6.57
CA GLY A 154 -0.87 -1.28 -5.37
C GLY A 154 -1.34 -2.71 -5.30
N MET A 155 -0.85 -3.37 -4.27
CA MET A 155 -1.22 -4.71 -3.92
C MET A 155 -1.66 -4.78 -2.47
N PHE A 156 -2.40 -5.83 -2.13
CA PHE A 156 -2.56 -6.22 -0.74
C PHE A 156 -2.26 -7.70 -0.54
N LEU A 157 -1.65 -8.00 0.60
CA LEU A 157 -1.17 -9.31 1.01
C LEU A 157 -1.84 -9.70 2.32
N LEU A 158 -2.38 -10.91 2.37
CA LEU A 158 -2.92 -11.50 3.59
C LEU A 158 -1.92 -12.48 4.18
N VAL A 159 -1.53 -12.24 5.43
CA VAL A 159 -0.61 -13.09 6.20
C VAL A 159 -1.37 -13.68 7.38
N ARG A 160 -1.48 -15.00 7.44
CA ARG A 160 -2.03 -15.71 8.60
C ARG A 160 -1.00 -15.75 9.70
N LYS A 161 -1.31 -15.19 10.88
CA LYS A 161 -0.38 -15.11 12.01
C LYS A 161 -0.01 -16.52 12.50
N GLY A 162 1.25 -16.72 12.84
CA GLY A 162 1.81 -18.03 13.16
C GLY A 162 3.28 -17.94 13.56
N ALA A 163 3.90 -19.08 13.88
CA ALA A 163 5.30 -19.14 14.32
C ALA A 163 6.30 -18.92 13.16
N GLU A 164 5.85 -19.05 11.92
CA GLU A 164 6.63 -18.84 10.70
C GLU A 164 7.13 -17.39 10.60
N ASN A 165 8.19 -17.18 9.80
CA ASN A 165 8.70 -15.85 9.47
C ASN A 165 8.95 -14.97 10.71
N LEU A 166 9.70 -15.51 11.68
CA LEU A 166 10.03 -14.85 12.95
C LEU A 166 8.80 -14.55 13.83
N GLY A 167 7.77 -15.39 13.75
CA GLY A 167 6.54 -15.21 14.51
C GLY A 167 5.54 -14.25 13.86
N PHE A 168 5.80 -13.78 12.64
CA PHE A 168 4.83 -12.95 11.90
C PHE A 168 3.81 -13.79 11.13
N GLY A 169 4.09 -15.06 10.85
CA GLY A 169 3.17 -15.99 10.20
C GLY A 169 3.41 -16.18 8.70
N GLN A 170 2.43 -16.72 7.99
CA GLN A 170 2.57 -17.23 6.62
C GLN A 170 1.69 -16.43 5.64
N PRO A 171 2.25 -15.87 4.55
CA PRO A 171 1.45 -15.36 3.44
C PRO A 171 0.55 -16.45 2.85
N VAL A 172 -0.75 -16.17 2.73
CA VAL A 172 -1.78 -17.13 2.29
C VAL A 172 -2.60 -16.67 1.09
N PHE A 173 -2.58 -15.38 0.78
CA PHE A 173 -3.31 -14.78 -0.33
C PHE A 173 -2.66 -13.45 -0.73
N ALA A 174 -2.67 -13.13 -2.03
CA ALA A 174 -2.29 -11.83 -2.54
C ALA A 174 -3.34 -11.34 -3.54
N SER A 175 -3.52 -10.01 -3.62
CA SER A 175 -4.29 -9.38 -4.67
C SER A 175 -3.56 -8.17 -5.23
N LEU A 176 -3.68 -7.98 -6.54
CA LEU A 176 -2.99 -6.94 -7.31
C LEU A 176 -4.02 -6.06 -8.01
N LYS A 177 -3.84 -4.74 -7.93
CA LYS A 177 -4.68 -3.76 -8.63
C LYS A 177 -4.25 -3.60 -10.09
N GLN A 178 -5.23 -3.55 -10.99
CA GLN A 178 -5.08 -3.12 -12.38
C GLN A 178 -6.29 -2.23 -12.74
N HIS A 179 -6.05 -0.95 -13.06
CA HIS A 179 -7.10 0.01 -13.47
C HIS A 179 -8.35 0.08 -12.57
N GLY A 180 -8.20 -0.21 -11.27
CA GLY A 180 -9.30 -0.23 -10.29
C GLY A 180 -10.02 -1.59 -10.13
N THR A 181 -9.54 -2.62 -10.80
CA THR A 181 -9.94 -4.03 -10.57
C THR A 181 -8.87 -4.73 -9.73
N TYR A 182 -9.29 -5.60 -8.83
CA TYR A 182 -8.42 -6.41 -8.00
C TYR A 182 -8.43 -7.85 -8.49
N TYR A 183 -7.25 -8.41 -8.71
CA TYR A 183 -7.08 -9.80 -9.17
C TYR A 183 -6.52 -10.66 -8.04
N GLN A 184 -7.03 -11.87 -7.85
CA GLN A 184 -6.74 -12.73 -6.70
C GLN A 184 -5.75 -13.85 -7.04
N TYR A 185 -4.73 -14.04 -6.20
CA TYR A 185 -3.69 -15.02 -6.45
C TYR A 185 -3.45 -15.94 -5.25
N HIS A 186 -3.35 -17.23 -5.53
CA HIS A 186 -2.77 -18.19 -4.60
C HIS A 186 -1.29 -17.89 -4.40
N ILE A 187 -0.78 -18.13 -3.19
CA ILE A 187 0.66 -18.12 -2.93
C ILE A 187 1.25 -19.45 -3.36
N GLN A 188 2.24 -19.42 -4.26
CA GLN A 188 2.85 -20.64 -4.78
C GLN A 188 3.40 -21.52 -3.64
N GLY A 189 3.02 -22.81 -3.64
CA GLY A 189 3.50 -23.78 -2.66
C GLY A 189 2.84 -23.67 -1.28
N VAL A 190 1.87 -22.77 -1.08
CA VAL A 190 1.11 -22.65 0.17
C VAL A 190 -0.31 -23.16 -0.04
N SER A 191 -0.74 -24.11 0.79
CA SER A 191 -2.14 -24.54 0.84
C SER A 191 -2.89 -23.70 1.86
N SER A 192 -3.61 -22.66 1.39
CA SER A 192 -4.45 -21.83 2.26
C SER A 192 -5.78 -22.49 2.62
N GLY A 193 -6.29 -23.36 1.74
CA GLY A 193 -7.64 -23.92 1.80
C GLY A 193 -8.70 -23.00 1.19
N PHE A 194 -8.35 -21.77 0.80
CA PHE A 194 -9.30 -20.81 0.24
C PHE A 194 -9.82 -21.27 -1.12
N THR A 195 -11.08 -20.97 -1.39
CA THR A 195 -11.77 -21.29 -2.64
C THR A 195 -12.45 -20.05 -3.21
N ASN A 196 -12.86 -20.08 -4.47
CA ASN A 196 -13.62 -18.99 -5.09
C ASN A 196 -14.86 -18.61 -4.24
N GLY A 197 -15.07 -17.30 -4.10
CA GLY A 197 -16.20 -16.68 -3.42
C GLY A 197 -17.10 -15.98 -4.43
N ASN A 198 -17.35 -14.70 -4.21
CA ASN A 198 -18.02 -13.86 -5.21
C ASN A 198 -17.07 -13.43 -6.34
N ASP A 199 -15.76 -13.65 -6.18
CA ASP A 199 -14.78 -13.61 -7.27
C ASP A 199 -13.94 -14.90 -7.31
N ASN A 200 -13.17 -15.09 -8.38
CA ASN A 200 -12.34 -16.26 -8.63
C ASN A 200 -10.85 -15.96 -8.48
N PHE A 201 -10.07 -16.97 -8.09
CA PHE A 201 -8.63 -16.88 -8.25
C PHE A 201 -8.24 -16.73 -9.73
N ASP A 202 -7.37 -15.77 -10.03
CA ASP A 202 -6.80 -15.47 -11.35
C ASP A 202 -5.48 -16.20 -11.63
N GLY A 203 -4.92 -16.83 -10.59
CA GLY A 203 -3.76 -17.70 -10.75
C GLY A 203 -2.93 -17.81 -9.50
N THR A 204 -1.62 -17.75 -9.67
CA THR A 204 -0.64 -17.95 -8.60
C THR A 204 0.46 -16.89 -8.68
N ILE A 205 0.89 -16.40 -7.52
CA ILE A 205 2.04 -15.52 -7.38
C ILE A 205 3.18 -16.25 -6.68
N THR A 206 4.39 -16.02 -7.16
CA THR A 206 5.61 -16.58 -6.58
C THR A 206 6.19 -15.65 -5.51
N MET A 207 6.90 -16.23 -4.54
CA MET A 207 7.49 -15.50 -3.43
C MET A 207 9.00 -15.74 -3.40
N ARG A 208 9.81 -14.69 -3.43
CA ARG A 208 11.23 -14.81 -3.10
C ARG A 208 11.35 -15.16 -1.62
N ASP A 209 12.09 -16.22 -1.32
CA ASP A 209 12.34 -16.72 0.03
C ASP A 209 11.04 -16.94 0.84
N GLY A 210 9.93 -17.24 0.16
CA GLY A 210 8.61 -17.47 0.77
C GLY A 210 7.94 -16.23 1.39
N THR A 211 8.51 -15.03 1.22
CA THR A 211 8.06 -13.83 1.96
C THR A 211 7.87 -12.60 1.11
N HIS A 212 8.60 -12.45 0.00
CA HIS A 212 8.52 -11.26 -0.85
C HIS A 212 7.78 -11.57 -2.16
N PRO A 213 6.56 -11.07 -2.36
CA PRO A 213 5.82 -11.29 -3.60
C PRO A 213 6.60 -10.79 -4.81
N GLU A 214 6.73 -11.63 -5.85
CA GLU A 214 7.36 -11.27 -7.11
C GLU A 214 6.30 -10.63 -8.04
N VAL A 215 6.30 -9.30 -8.09
CA VAL A 215 5.29 -8.47 -8.77
C VAL A 215 5.89 -7.86 -10.03
N PHE A 216 5.10 -7.77 -11.09
CA PHE A 216 5.40 -6.99 -12.29
C PHE A 216 4.51 -5.76 -12.34
N ALA A 217 5.10 -4.61 -12.60
CA ALA A 217 4.43 -3.35 -12.86
C ALA A 217 4.71 -2.94 -14.31
N SER A 218 3.67 -2.70 -15.10
CA SER A 218 3.84 -2.21 -16.46
C SER A 218 4.37 -0.77 -16.50
N SER A 219 4.92 -0.36 -17.63
CA SER A 219 5.17 1.06 -17.89
C SER A 219 3.86 1.84 -18.09
N ASN A 220 4.00 3.16 -18.18
CA ASN A 220 3.10 4.14 -18.79
C ASN A 220 2.19 3.63 -19.92
N GLY A 221 0.99 4.24 -20.03
CA GLY A 221 -0.12 3.97 -20.97
C GLY A 221 0.18 3.92 -22.48
N ASN A 222 -0.84 3.63 -23.30
CA ASN A 222 -0.70 3.49 -24.77
C ASN A 222 -1.99 3.81 -25.55
N VAL A 223 -1.83 4.39 -26.75
CA VAL A 223 -2.82 4.94 -27.71
C VAL A 223 -4.17 4.28 -27.96
N LEU A 224 -4.38 3.01 -27.65
CA LEU A 224 -5.62 2.29 -27.96
C LEU A 224 -5.56 0.94 -27.27
N GLU A 225 -6.53 0.68 -26.40
CA GLU A 225 -6.71 -0.55 -25.65
C GLU A 225 -7.09 -1.72 -26.59
N ILE A 226 -6.16 -2.13 -27.45
CA ILE A 226 -6.30 -3.38 -28.20
C ILE A 226 -5.84 -4.52 -27.28
N SER A 227 -6.65 -4.78 -26.25
CA SER A 227 -6.60 -6.02 -25.45
C SER A 227 -5.21 -6.38 -24.89
N THR A 228 -4.52 -5.43 -24.25
CA THR A 228 -3.36 -5.80 -23.42
C THR A 228 -3.43 -5.07 -22.08
N THR A 229 -3.63 -5.81 -21.00
CA THR A 229 -3.51 -5.42 -19.58
C THR A 229 -2.07 -5.03 -19.19
N ARG A 230 -1.35 -4.38 -20.11
CA ARG A 230 0.11 -4.32 -20.13
C ARG A 230 0.67 -2.90 -20.00
N PHE A 231 -0.18 -1.88 -19.85
CA PHE A 231 0.23 -0.48 -19.74
C PHE A 231 -0.60 0.25 -18.68
N GLY A 232 -0.09 1.39 -18.21
CA GLY A 232 -0.69 2.21 -17.16
C GLY A 232 -0.45 1.64 -15.77
N HIS A 233 0.81 1.32 -15.46
CA HIS A 233 1.30 0.84 -14.15
C HIS A 233 0.59 -0.36 -13.50
N ASN A 234 -0.23 -1.09 -14.26
CA ASN A 234 -0.92 -2.31 -13.85
C ASN A 234 -0.01 -3.33 -13.15
N LEU A 235 -0.49 -3.85 -12.02
CA LEU A 235 0.21 -4.87 -11.27
C LEU A 235 -0.27 -6.27 -11.59
N SER A 236 0.66 -7.19 -11.77
CA SER A 236 0.37 -8.60 -12.05
C SER A 236 1.53 -9.49 -11.58
N PRO A 237 1.36 -10.82 -11.46
CA PRO A 237 2.46 -11.68 -11.03
C PRO A 237 3.63 -11.60 -12.03
N TRP A 238 4.85 -11.50 -11.51
CA TRP A 238 6.04 -11.50 -12.35
C TRP A 238 6.34 -12.88 -12.94
N SER A 239 6.95 -12.88 -14.12
CA SER A 239 7.56 -14.08 -14.70
C SER A 239 8.76 -13.66 -15.58
N PRO A 240 9.74 -14.56 -15.81
CA PRO A 240 10.97 -14.21 -16.52
C PRO A 240 10.80 -13.65 -17.95
N ASN A 241 9.68 -13.96 -18.61
CA ASN A 241 9.39 -13.52 -19.98
C ASN A 241 8.47 -12.30 -20.04
N LYS A 242 8.16 -11.68 -18.89
CA LYS A 242 7.23 -10.55 -18.81
C LYS A 242 7.96 -9.22 -18.97
N GLY A 243 7.35 -8.32 -19.73
CA GLY A 243 7.89 -6.98 -19.99
C GLY A 243 9.10 -6.98 -20.93
N PHE A 244 9.68 -5.79 -21.09
CA PHE A 244 10.87 -5.53 -21.91
C PHE A 244 12.10 -5.15 -21.09
N GLY A 245 12.06 -5.29 -19.77
CA GLY A 245 13.14 -4.88 -18.87
C GLY A 245 12.89 -3.52 -18.20
N GLY A 246 13.77 -3.15 -17.27
CA GLY A 246 13.64 -1.95 -16.46
C GLY A 246 14.30 -2.12 -15.09
N ILE A 247 13.52 -1.96 -14.02
CA ILE A 247 14.02 -1.92 -12.63
C ILE A 247 13.44 -3.06 -11.81
N LYS A 248 14.27 -3.75 -11.03
CA LYS A 248 13.83 -4.64 -9.95
C LYS A 248 13.96 -3.88 -8.62
N TYR A 249 12.86 -3.34 -8.13
CA TYR A 249 12.78 -2.71 -6.83
C TYR A 249 12.74 -3.76 -5.73
N GLN A 250 13.64 -3.64 -4.75
CA GLN A 250 13.70 -4.51 -3.57
C GLN A 250 13.75 -3.67 -2.31
N VAL A 251 13.07 -4.12 -1.25
CA VAL A 251 13.07 -3.39 0.01
C VAL A 251 14.48 -3.32 0.60
N GLY A 252 14.86 -2.15 1.11
CA GLY A 252 16.12 -1.95 1.81
C GLY A 252 16.01 -0.84 2.85
N SER A 253 17.07 -0.66 3.63
CA SER A 253 17.11 0.31 4.73
C SER A 253 17.17 1.78 4.27
N THR A 254 17.41 2.02 2.99
CA THR A 254 17.52 3.35 2.38
C THR A 254 16.89 3.36 1.00
N ALA A 255 16.23 4.46 0.65
CA ALA A 255 15.76 4.71 -0.71
C ALA A 255 16.94 5.07 -1.63
N ALA A 256 17.13 4.30 -2.70
CA ALA A 256 18.10 4.59 -3.73
C ALA A 256 17.45 5.39 -4.88
N ILE A 257 18.27 6.07 -5.67
CA ILE A 257 17.83 6.77 -6.90
C ILE A 257 18.17 5.86 -8.09
N PRO A 258 17.22 5.50 -8.96
CA PRO A 258 17.52 4.71 -10.15
C PRO A 258 18.49 5.46 -11.09
N ASP A 259 19.61 4.84 -11.44
CA ASP A 259 20.53 5.41 -12.44
C ASP A 259 19.97 5.21 -13.85
N ARG A 260 19.57 6.32 -14.49
CA ARG A 260 18.92 6.33 -15.81
C ARG A 260 19.71 5.59 -16.89
N THR A 261 21.04 5.66 -16.86
CA THR A 261 21.90 4.96 -17.84
C THR A 261 21.85 3.45 -17.64
N THR A 262 21.98 3.00 -16.39
CA THR A 262 21.93 1.59 -16.02
C THR A 262 20.55 0.99 -16.29
N VAL A 263 19.49 1.71 -15.94
CA VAL A 263 18.10 1.32 -16.25
C VAL A 263 17.89 1.18 -17.75
N MET A 264 18.42 2.12 -18.54
CA MET A 264 18.31 2.05 -20.00
C MET A 264 19.08 0.87 -20.60
N ASN A 265 20.26 0.57 -20.07
CA ASN A 265 21.01 -0.63 -20.49
C ASN A 265 20.24 -1.91 -20.18
N ALA A 266 19.59 -1.98 -19.01
CA ALA A 266 18.78 -3.12 -18.61
C ALA A 266 17.56 -3.30 -19.53
N TYR A 267 16.82 -2.23 -19.80
CA TYR A 267 15.72 -2.21 -20.77
C TYR A 267 16.15 -2.69 -22.17
N ASN A 268 17.27 -2.17 -22.68
CA ASN A 268 17.76 -2.58 -24.00
C ASN A 268 18.18 -4.06 -24.06
N ALA A 269 18.65 -4.60 -22.94
CA ALA A 269 19.01 -6.01 -22.79
C ALA A 269 17.81 -6.93 -22.50
N GLY A 270 16.60 -6.40 -22.25
CA GLY A 270 15.47 -7.21 -21.81
C GLY A 270 15.63 -7.73 -20.39
N THR A 271 16.30 -6.98 -19.52
CA THR A 271 16.65 -7.36 -18.15
C THR A 271 16.22 -6.29 -17.14
N TYR A 272 16.29 -6.61 -15.85
CA TYR A 272 15.92 -5.70 -14.76
C TYR A 272 17.13 -5.39 -13.89
N THR A 273 17.44 -4.12 -13.69
CA THR A 273 18.52 -3.70 -12.78
C THR A 273 17.99 -3.56 -11.35
N PRO A 274 18.68 -4.09 -10.32
CA PRO A 274 18.23 -3.96 -8.95
C PRO A 274 18.35 -2.52 -8.44
N VAL A 275 17.34 -2.06 -7.72
CA VAL A 275 17.30 -0.77 -7.01
C VAL A 275 16.66 -0.98 -5.64
N SER A 276 17.24 -0.41 -4.59
CA SER A 276 16.67 -0.45 -3.24
C SER A 276 15.57 0.61 -3.11
N TYR A 277 14.39 0.21 -2.65
CA TYR A 277 13.38 1.16 -2.16
C TYR A 277 13.27 1.11 -0.64
N GLN A 278 12.83 2.22 -0.05
CA GLN A 278 12.44 2.23 1.36
C GLN A 278 10.92 2.06 1.47
N ALA A 279 10.46 1.12 2.30
CA ALA A 279 9.06 1.01 2.66
C ALA A 279 8.71 2.12 3.67
N VAL A 280 7.72 2.95 3.37
CA VAL A 280 7.32 4.08 4.22
C VAL A 280 5.83 4.01 4.55
N PRO A 281 5.39 4.43 5.75
CA PRO A 281 3.98 4.36 6.10
C PRO A 281 3.15 5.30 5.21
N LEU A 282 1.91 4.91 4.89
CA LEU A 282 0.94 5.73 4.17
C LEU A 282 0.41 6.92 5.01
N THR A 283 0.68 6.92 6.32
CA THR A 283 0.19 7.91 7.30
C THR A 283 0.34 9.37 6.86
N PRO A 284 1.47 9.84 6.30
CA PRO A 284 1.59 11.23 5.87
C PRO A 284 0.57 11.64 4.80
N LEU A 285 0.16 10.73 3.91
CA LEU A 285 -0.89 10.99 2.92
C LEU A 285 -2.26 10.97 3.61
N TRP A 286 -2.48 10.01 4.50
CA TRP A 286 -3.74 9.85 5.24
C TRP A 286 -4.05 11.05 6.15
N ASP A 287 -3.04 11.61 6.80
CA ASP A 287 -3.19 12.78 7.67
C ASP A 287 -3.70 14.02 6.89
N ARG A 288 -3.46 14.04 5.57
CA ARG A 288 -3.86 15.12 4.65
C ARG A 288 -5.15 14.83 3.89
N ARG A 289 -5.83 13.70 4.16
CA ARG A 289 -6.99 13.23 3.38
C ARG A 289 -8.17 14.22 3.26
N THR A 290 -8.21 15.26 4.08
CA THR A 290 -9.24 16.30 4.10
C THR A 290 -8.74 17.67 3.63
N GLU A 291 -7.51 17.74 3.10
CA GLU A 291 -6.92 18.94 2.52
C GLU A 291 -7.25 18.96 1.02
N TYR A 292 -8.17 19.83 0.60
CA TYR A 292 -8.76 19.82 -0.75
C TYR A 292 -8.49 21.08 -1.56
N GLY A 293 -8.29 20.91 -2.88
CA GLY A 293 -8.09 21.97 -3.86
C GLY A 293 -6.65 22.48 -3.91
N ASP A 294 -6.36 23.52 -4.70
CA ASP A 294 -5.00 24.10 -4.79
C ASP A 294 -4.63 24.83 -3.48
N PRO A 295 -3.45 24.60 -2.87
CA PRO A 295 -2.29 23.82 -3.34
C PRO A 295 -2.14 22.45 -2.67
N TYR A 296 -3.23 21.83 -2.25
CA TYR A 296 -3.24 20.62 -1.46
C TYR A 296 -3.13 19.35 -2.31
N LEU A 297 -2.90 18.25 -1.58
CA LEU A 297 -2.65 16.92 -2.11
C LEU A 297 -3.86 16.32 -2.85
N PHE A 298 -5.08 16.59 -2.36
CA PHE A 298 -6.30 15.99 -2.87
C PHE A 298 -7.20 17.04 -3.49
N ASP A 299 -7.95 16.69 -4.53
CA ASP A 299 -9.05 17.52 -5.05
C ASP A 299 -10.33 17.23 -4.26
N SER A 300 -10.58 15.94 -4.02
CA SER A 300 -11.67 15.44 -3.17
C SER A 300 -11.22 14.20 -2.41
N PHE A 301 -12.10 13.64 -1.56
CA PHE A 301 -11.72 12.53 -0.67
C PHE A 301 -11.16 11.32 -1.43
N GLY A 302 -9.84 11.12 -1.33
CA GLY A 302 -9.14 10.01 -1.97
C GLY A 302 -8.84 10.20 -3.46
N VAL A 303 -9.07 11.38 -4.02
CA VAL A 303 -8.73 11.75 -5.39
C VAL A 303 -7.57 12.73 -5.37
N PHE A 304 -6.42 12.36 -5.93
CA PHE A 304 -5.27 13.27 -6.02
C PHE A 304 -5.62 14.47 -6.89
N ASN A 305 -5.21 15.66 -6.47
CA ASN A 305 -5.37 16.89 -7.23
C ASN A 305 -4.39 16.85 -8.42
N GLY A 306 -4.87 16.56 -9.63
CA GLY A 306 -4.05 16.44 -10.84
C GLY A 306 -4.52 17.39 -11.93
N GLY A 307 -3.62 18.20 -12.47
CA GLY A 307 -3.89 19.24 -13.47
C GLY A 307 -3.35 18.97 -14.87
N ASP A 308 -2.56 17.90 -15.07
CA ASP A 308 -2.06 17.50 -16.39
C ASP A 308 -2.72 16.19 -16.89
N GLY A 309 -3.08 16.16 -18.17
CA GLY A 309 -3.79 15.02 -18.76
C GLY A 309 -5.28 15.05 -18.44
N MET A 310 -5.88 13.91 -18.11
CA MET A 310 -7.20 13.87 -17.52
C MET A 310 -7.12 14.37 -16.07
N ASP A 311 -7.86 15.43 -15.77
CA ASP A 311 -7.92 16.02 -14.43
C ASP A 311 -8.34 14.97 -13.40
N ASP A 312 -7.68 14.99 -12.22
CA ASP A 312 -8.08 14.28 -11.01
C ASP A 312 -8.35 12.75 -11.19
N SER A 313 -7.57 12.09 -12.04
CA SER A 313 -7.82 10.69 -12.43
C SER A 313 -7.12 9.65 -11.55
N ALA A 314 -6.21 10.06 -10.67
CA ALA A 314 -5.50 9.17 -9.76
C ALA A 314 -6.17 9.10 -8.38
N ASN A 315 -6.21 7.89 -7.80
CA ASN A 315 -6.82 7.67 -6.49
C ASN A 315 -5.83 7.16 -5.45
N ALA A 316 -5.95 7.70 -4.24
CA ALA A 316 -5.37 7.06 -3.06
C ALA A 316 -6.13 5.75 -2.74
N PRO A 317 -5.60 4.89 -1.85
CA PRO A 317 -6.20 3.60 -1.54
C PRO A 317 -7.64 3.69 -1.02
N TRP A 318 -7.94 4.73 -0.25
CA TRP A 318 -9.29 4.98 0.28
C TRP A 318 -10.25 5.64 -0.71
N GLY A 319 -9.75 6.14 -1.86
CA GLY A 319 -10.56 6.61 -2.99
C GLY A 319 -10.70 5.55 -4.09
N SER A 320 -10.02 4.41 -3.96
CA SER A 320 -10.03 3.33 -4.96
C SER A 320 -11.18 2.35 -4.70
N GLY A 321 -12.07 2.18 -5.67
CA GLY A 321 -13.10 1.13 -5.65
C GLY A 321 -12.60 -0.19 -6.26
N TYR A 322 -13.40 -1.25 -6.12
CA TYR A 322 -13.25 -2.51 -6.85
C TYR A 322 -14.33 -2.53 -7.94
N LYS A 323 -13.96 -2.02 -9.13
CA LYS A 323 -14.90 -1.55 -10.16
C LYS A 323 -15.87 -2.62 -10.67
N ASP A 324 -15.48 -3.89 -10.68
CA ASP A 324 -16.25 -4.98 -11.28
C ASP A 324 -17.26 -5.65 -10.32
N HIS A 325 -17.29 -5.26 -9.04
CA HIS A 325 -17.96 -6.04 -7.98
C HIS A 325 -18.82 -5.23 -6.99
N ASP A 326 -19.29 -4.03 -7.35
CA ASP A 326 -20.15 -3.17 -6.49
C ASP A 326 -19.60 -2.97 -5.06
N SER A 327 -18.29 -3.11 -4.86
CA SER A 327 -17.67 -2.94 -3.54
C SER A 327 -17.61 -1.47 -3.16
N PRO A 328 -17.85 -1.11 -1.88
CA PRO A 328 -17.67 0.26 -1.42
C PRO A 328 -16.28 0.81 -1.76
N THR A 329 -16.23 2.08 -2.17
CA THR A 329 -14.97 2.77 -2.41
C THR A 329 -14.07 2.73 -1.17
N GLY A 330 -12.81 2.38 -1.35
CA GLY A 330 -11.82 2.31 -0.27
C GLY A 330 -11.89 1.05 0.57
N GLN A 331 -12.69 0.04 0.22
CA GLN A 331 -12.86 -1.17 1.03
C GLN A 331 -11.52 -1.86 1.36
N VAL A 332 -10.56 -1.87 0.42
CA VAL A 332 -9.21 -2.44 0.64
C VAL A 332 -8.45 -1.73 1.78
N PHE A 333 -8.75 -0.45 1.99
CA PHE A 333 -8.13 0.37 3.03
C PHE A 333 -8.93 0.30 4.34
N PHE A 334 -10.24 0.45 4.29
CA PHE A 334 -11.08 0.53 5.49
C PHE A 334 -11.34 -0.81 6.14
N ASP A 335 -11.67 -1.82 5.34
CA ASP A 335 -12.07 -3.13 5.85
C ASP A 335 -11.64 -4.28 4.92
N PRO A 336 -10.32 -4.50 4.79
CA PRO A 336 -9.79 -5.58 3.95
C PRO A 336 -10.22 -6.98 4.43
N ALA A 337 -10.63 -7.13 5.69
CA ALA A 337 -11.14 -8.40 6.20
C ALA A 337 -12.45 -8.79 5.51
N ASN A 338 -13.40 -7.85 5.46
CA ASN A 338 -14.64 -8.07 4.72
C ASN A 338 -14.41 -8.16 3.21
N LEU A 339 -13.43 -7.43 2.66
CA LEU A 339 -13.11 -7.55 1.23
C LEU A 339 -12.68 -8.98 0.86
N VAL A 340 -11.80 -9.59 1.65
CA VAL A 340 -11.32 -10.96 1.39
C VAL A 340 -12.45 -11.98 1.53
N ASP A 341 -13.32 -11.84 2.53
CA ASP A 341 -14.47 -12.72 2.73
C ASP A 341 -15.54 -12.57 1.64
N TYR A 342 -15.70 -11.37 1.10
CA TYR A 342 -16.50 -11.17 -0.10
C TYR A 342 -15.88 -11.89 -1.30
N MET A 343 -14.58 -11.71 -1.54
CA MET A 343 -13.88 -12.28 -2.69
C MET A 343 -13.83 -13.81 -2.64
N LEU A 344 -13.60 -14.40 -1.45
CA LEU A 344 -13.19 -15.79 -1.28
C LEU A 344 -13.97 -16.52 -0.19
N ASN A 345 -14.08 -17.84 -0.35
CA ASN A 345 -14.70 -18.75 0.61
C ASN A 345 -13.66 -19.62 1.35
N ASN A 346 -14.14 -20.33 2.37
CA ASN A 346 -13.37 -21.31 3.15
C ASN A 346 -12.11 -20.72 3.82
N LEU A 347 -12.26 -19.54 4.43
CA LEU A 347 -11.17 -18.81 5.08
C LEU A 347 -10.62 -19.50 6.35
N GLY A 348 -11.30 -20.52 6.85
CA GLY A 348 -10.88 -21.26 8.04
C GLY A 348 -10.95 -20.43 9.31
N THR A 349 -9.87 -20.41 10.09
CA THR A 349 -9.76 -19.55 11.28
C THR A 349 -9.48 -18.11 10.87
N TYR A 350 -10.55 -17.32 10.74
CA TYR A 350 -10.52 -15.96 10.22
C TYR A 350 -11.27 -15.01 11.17
N SER A 351 -10.70 -13.84 11.46
CA SER A 351 -11.28 -12.87 12.41
C SER A 351 -11.52 -11.54 11.71
N TYR A 352 -12.68 -10.95 11.99
CA TYR A 352 -13.07 -9.59 11.59
C TYR A 352 -12.78 -8.58 12.71
N THR A 353 -12.33 -9.05 13.88
CA THR A 353 -11.97 -8.20 15.01
C THR A 353 -10.57 -7.64 14.77
N TYR A 354 -10.50 -6.35 14.46
CA TYR A 354 -9.24 -5.66 14.24
C TYR A 354 -8.60 -5.27 15.57
N VAL A 355 -7.34 -5.65 15.72
CA VAL A 355 -6.41 -5.13 16.74
C VAL A 355 -5.88 -3.76 16.30
N LYS A 356 -5.70 -3.56 15.00
CA LYS A 356 -5.31 -2.29 14.38
C LYS A 356 -5.97 -2.14 13.01
N ARG A 357 -6.89 -1.18 12.87
CA ARG A 357 -7.48 -0.78 11.59
C ARG A 357 -6.85 0.55 11.16
N ASP A 358 -7.15 1.67 11.80
CA ASP A 358 -6.57 2.97 11.40
C ASP A 358 -5.56 3.48 12.43
N GLY A 359 -4.43 4.05 11.97
CA GLY A 359 -3.40 4.58 12.88
C GLY A 359 -2.79 3.52 13.82
N MET A 360 -2.64 3.85 15.11
CA MET A 360 -1.92 3.04 16.10
C MET A 360 -2.71 1.83 16.67
N GLY A 361 -4.03 1.74 16.50
CA GLY A 361 -4.82 0.67 17.09
C GLY A 361 -6.31 0.98 17.26
N ASN A 362 -7.13 -0.06 17.40
CA ASN A 362 -8.58 0.05 17.57
C ASN A 362 -9.08 -0.02 19.02
N ASP A 363 -8.16 0.01 19.99
CA ASP A 363 -8.45 -0.10 21.42
C ASP A 363 -8.04 1.15 22.22
N LEU A 364 -7.93 2.30 21.54
CA LEU A 364 -7.72 3.57 22.24
C LEU A 364 -8.98 3.92 23.04
N PRO A 365 -8.85 4.42 24.28
CA PRO A 365 -10.01 4.91 25.00
C PRO A 365 -10.79 5.96 24.18
N GLY A 366 -12.11 5.83 24.11
CA GLY A 366 -12.97 6.71 23.32
C GLY A 366 -14.20 6.02 22.74
N VAL A 367 -14.83 6.68 21.77
CA VAL A 367 -16.03 6.22 21.06
C VAL A 367 -15.67 5.87 19.63
N TYR A 368 -16.13 4.71 19.17
CA TYR A 368 -15.98 4.23 17.80
C TYR A 368 -17.35 4.06 17.17
N LEU A 369 -17.53 4.64 15.99
CA LEU A 369 -18.73 4.53 15.17
C LEU A 369 -18.40 3.72 13.93
N TYR A 370 -19.27 2.78 13.57
CA TYR A 370 -19.04 1.85 12.46
C TYR A 370 -20.22 1.84 11.51
N GLU A 371 -19.89 1.80 10.23
CA GLU A 371 -20.86 1.79 9.12
C GLU A 371 -21.71 0.52 9.07
N HIS A 372 -21.21 -0.61 9.59
CA HIS A 372 -21.90 -1.89 9.52
C HIS A 372 -22.05 -2.53 10.90
N PRO A 373 -22.94 -3.54 11.05
CA PRO A 373 -22.98 -4.37 12.24
C PRO A 373 -21.61 -4.99 12.57
N ASN A 374 -21.47 -5.42 13.81
CA ASN A 374 -20.31 -6.14 14.34
C ASN A 374 -18.98 -5.40 14.16
N ARG A 375 -19.00 -4.06 14.25
CA ARG A 375 -17.82 -3.19 14.16
C ARG A 375 -17.13 -3.26 12.78
N GLN A 376 -17.93 -3.40 11.72
CA GLN A 376 -17.44 -3.55 10.34
C GLN A 376 -17.64 -2.27 9.53
N GLY A 377 -17.07 -2.23 8.32
CA GLY A 377 -17.16 -1.10 7.40
C GLY A 377 -16.29 0.09 7.82
N ARG A 378 -16.56 1.26 7.23
CA ARG A 378 -15.88 2.51 7.59
C ARG A 378 -16.08 2.80 9.08
N MET A 379 -15.05 3.39 9.67
CA MET A 379 -15.01 3.62 11.11
C MET A 379 -14.53 5.04 11.42
N LEU A 380 -15.07 5.60 12.50
CA LEU A 380 -14.61 6.84 13.12
C LEU A 380 -14.33 6.60 14.59
N HIS A 381 -13.09 6.86 15.03
CA HIS A 381 -12.74 7.00 16.45
C HIS A 381 -12.77 8.48 16.83
N THR A 382 -13.34 8.78 17.99
CA THR A 382 -13.30 10.13 18.55
C THR A 382 -13.32 10.11 20.08
N THR A 383 -12.62 11.09 20.67
CA THR A 383 -12.73 11.45 22.09
C THR A 383 -13.40 12.81 22.28
N GLN A 384 -13.91 13.40 21.20
CA GLN A 384 -14.49 14.75 21.16
C GLN A 384 -15.85 14.74 20.49
N ASN A 385 -16.63 15.79 20.78
CA ASN A 385 -17.91 16.03 20.13
C ASN A 385 -17.72 16.34 18.65
N ILE A 386 -18.53 15.74 17.79
CA ILE A 386 -18.55 15.99 16.35
C ILE A 386 -19.95 16.43 15.96
N GLY A 387 -20.10 17.73 15.71
CA GLY A 387 -21.38 18.36 15.38
C GLY A 387 -21.85 18.10 13.94
N ASP A 388 -21.00 17.52 13.09
CA ASP A 388 -21.30 17.22 11.70
C ASP A 388 -20.51 15.99 11.22
N LEU A 389 -21.20 14.86 11.06
CA LEU A 389 -20.60 13.60 10.62
C LEU A 389 -20.49 13.47 9.10
N ARG A 390 -21.07 14.38 8.31
CA ARG A 390 -21.13 14.26 6.82
C ARG A 390 -19.74 14.20 6.18
N ASN A 391 -18.77 14.89 6.79
CA ASN A 391 -17.38 14.93 6.35
C ASN A 391 -16.48 13.97 7.15
N SER A 392 -17.06 13.15 8.02
CA SER A 392 -16.32 12.17 8.81
C SER A 392 -16.10 10.88 8.03
N LEU A 393 -15.15 10.06 8.48
CA LEU A 393 -14.80 8.80 7.81
C LEU A 393 -15.96 7.80 7.76
N VAL A 394 -16.73 7.69 8.85
CA VAL A 394 -17.90 6.81 8.90
C VAL A 394 -19.09 7.38 8.09
N GLY A 395 -19.12 8.70 7.87
CA GLY A 395 -20.24 9.40 7.24
C GLY A 395 -21.41 9.68 8.19
N ASN A 396 -22.44 10.36 7.71
CA ASN A 396 -23.72 10.46 8.40
C ASN A 396 -24.69 9.40 7.88
N ASP A 397 -25.72 9.10 8.67
CA ASP A 397 -26.83 8.22 8.29
C ASP A 397 -26.37 6.82 7.83
N SER A 398 -25.26 6.36 8.39
CA SER A 398 -24.59 5.12 8.01
C SER A 398 -24.22 4.25 9.22
N ILE A 399 -24.42 4.74 10.44
CA ILE A 399 -23.90 4.10 11.64
C ILE A 399 -24.82 2.96 12.07
N THR A 400 -24.28 1.74 12.06
CA THR A 400 -25.01 0.52 12.44
C THR A 400 -24.38 -0.22 13.63
N SER A 401 -23.19 0.16 14.09
CA SER A 401 -22.67 -0.31 15.38
C SER A 401 -21.74 0.70 16.09
N VAL A 402 -21.63 0.56 17.41
CA VAL A 402 -20.88 1.47 18.29
C VAL A 402 -19.97 0.66 19.22
N SER A 403 -18.71 1.07 19.40
CA SER A 403 -17.84 0.56 20.46
C SER A 403 -17.45 1.70 21.40
N ILE A 404 -17.41 1.40 22.70
CA ILE A 404 -17.01 2.36 23.74
C ILE A 404 -15.92 1.70 24.57
N ILE A 405 -14.77 2.36 24.66
CA ILE A 405 -13.59 1.84 25.34
C ILE A 405 -13.18 2.83 26.43
N GLY A 406 -13.11 2.36 27.67
CA GLY A 406 -12.86 3.18 28.85
C GLY A 406 -14.15 3.61 29.55
N SER A 407 -14.23 3.37 30.86
CA SER A 407 -15.42 3.63 31.67
C SER A 407 -15.78 5.11 31.81
N GLN A 408 -14.87 6.00 31.40
CA GLN A 408 -15.09 7.45 31.40
C GLN A 408 -15.83 7.95 30.16
N TYR A 409 -16.03 7.12 29.14
CA TYR A 409 -16.68 7.53 27.91
C TYR A 409 -18.12 7.02 27.84
N ASN A 410 -19.00 7.87 27.33
CA ASN A 410 -20.30 7.51 26.78
C ASN A 410 -20.52 8.29 25.48
N ALA A 411 -21.48 7.84 24.68
CA ALA A 411 -21.83 8.50 23.43
C ALA A 411 -23.33 8.81 23.37
N THR A 412 -23.72 9.94 22.81
CA THR A 412 -25.09 10.16 22.33
C THR A 412 -25.05 10.47 20.84
N LEU A 413 -25.69 9.62 20.04
CA LEU A 413 -25.91 9.88 18.62
C LEU A 413 -27.16 10.71 18.44
N TYR A 414 -27.12 11.65 17.50
CA TYR A 414 -28.20 12.59 17.19
C TYR A 414 -28.54 12.56 15.70
N ALA A 415 -29.83 12.66 15.39
CA ALA A 415 -30.33 12.62 14.03
C ALA A 415 -29.97 13.87 13.20
N ASP A 416 -29.79 15.01 13.87
CA ASP A 416 -29.51 16.29 13.20
C ASP A 416 -28.11 16.83 13.55
N LEU A 417 -27.70 17.87 12.84
CA LEU A 417 -26.45 18.59 13.09
C LEU A 417 -26.44 19.22 14.49
N SER A 418 -25.24 19.40 15.03
CA SER A 418 -24.99 20.14 16.28
C SER A 418 -25.81 19.63 17.47
N PHE A 419 -25.92 18.30 17.57
CA PHE A 419 -26.51 17.57 18.69
C PHE A 419 -28.00 17.86 18.89
N GLN A 420 -28.73 18.05 17.79
CA GLN A 420 -30.17 18.33 17.78
C GLN A 420 -30.99 17.12 17.33
N GLY A 421 -32.30 17.22 17.47
CA GLY A 421 -33.23 16.20 16.99
C GLY A 421 -33.36 15.01 17.91
N ALA A 422 -33.83 13.88 17.36
CA ALA A 422 -33.89 12.61 18.08
C ALA A 422 -32.47 12.19 18.46
N GLY A 423 -32.33 11.55 19.63
CA GLY A 423 -31.03 11.06 20.10
C GLY A 423 -31.13 9.70 20.78
N GLN A 424 -30.04 8.92 20.74
CA GLN A 424 -29.88 7.68 21.48
C GLN A 424 -28.54 7.71 22.23
N ALA A 425 -28.61 7.52 23.55
CA ALA A 425 -27.43 7.42 24.40
C ALA A 425 -26.94 5.97 24.48
N PHE A 426 -25.63 5.81 24.53
CA PHE A 426 -24.90 4.56 24.63
C PHE A 426 -23.92 4.69 25.81
N ALA A 427 -24.18 3.92 26.87
CA ALA A 427 -23.27 3.77 28.01
C ALA A 427 -22.30 2.59 27.81
N GLU A 428 -22.60 1.72 26.86
CA GLU A 428 -21.77 0.60 26.43
C GLU A 428 -21.85 0.48 24.90
N GLY A 429 -20.84 -0.17 24.30
CA GLY A 429 -20.86 -0.45 22.88
C GLY A 429 -21.92 -1.49 22.51
N LEU A 430 -22.61 -1.28 21.40
CA LEU A 430 -23.56 -2.24 20.82
C LEU A 430 -23.02 -2.74 19.49
N THR A 431 -22.92 -4.05 19.35
CA THR A 431 -22.45 -4.68 18.11
C THR A 431 -23.44 -4.55 16.98
N ASN A 432 -24.71 -4.26 17.24
CA ASN A 432 -25.69 -4.03 16.20
C ASN A 432 -26.82 -3.14 16.74
N ILE A 433 -27.05 -1.99 16.09
CA ILE A 433 -28.17 -1.11 16.39
C ILE A 433 -29.26 -1.14 15.31
N SER A 434 -29.18 -2.09 14.37
CA SER A 434 -30.17 -2.28 13.30
C SER A 434 -31.59 -2.31 13.84
N ASN A 435 -32.49 -1.58 13.17
CA ASN A 435 -33.88 -1.35 13.56
C ASN A 435 -34.05 -0.50 14.83
N GLY A 436 -32.97 0.05 15.36
CA GLY A 436 -32.98 0.98 16.50
C GLY A 436 -33.32 2.42 16.10
N PRO A 437 -33.52 3.31 17.09
CA PRO A 437 -33.81 4.72 16.84
C PRO A 437 -32.75 5.45 16.02
N MET A 438 -31.48 5.06 16.14
CA MET A 438 -30.32 5.68 15.46
C MET A 438 -29.69 4.83 14.35
N ASP A 439 -30.34 3.73 13.95
CA ASP A 439 -29.91 2.94 12.79
C ASP A 439 -29.93 3.79 11.54
N ASP A 440 -28.77 3.97 10.89
CA ASP A 440 -28.58 4.74 9.66
C ASP A 440 -29.22 6.16 9.70
N LYS A 441 -29.14 6.81 10.87
CA LYS A 441 -29.76 8.14 11.08
C LYS A 441 -28.87 9.17 11.74
N ALA A 442 -27.69 8.77 12.23
CA ALA A 442 -26.86 9.64 13.03
C ALA A 442 -26.10 10.66 12.16
N THR A 443 -26.30 11.95 12.44
CA THR A 443 -25.63 13.08 11.76
C THR A 443 -24.70 13.87 12.70
N SER A 444 -24.82 13.71 14.03
CA SER A 444 -23.82 14.21 14.99
C SER A 444 -23.66 13.28 16.21
N VAL A 445 -22.52 13.39 16.90
CA VAL A 445 -22.21 12.59 18.10
C VAL A 445 -21.64 13.46 19.21
N MET A 446 -22.20 13.32 20.41
CA MET A 446 -21.65 13.87 21.64
C MET A 446 -20.93 12.78 22.41
N VAL A 447 -19.71 13.06 22.85
CA VAL A 447 -18.86 12.20 23.68
C VAL A 447 -18.74 12.85 25.06
N ASN A 448 -19.16 12.16 26.12
CA ASN A 448 -19.05 12.66 27.50
C ASN A 448 -18.25 11.74 28.40
#